data_AF-A0A814B1L9-F1
#
_entry.id   AF-A0A814B1L9-F1
#
_cell.length_a   1.000
_cell.length_b   1.000
_cell.length_c   1.000
_cell.angle_alpha   90.00
_cell.angle_beta   90.00
_cell.angle_gamma   90.00
#
_symmetry.space_group_name_H-M   'P 1'
#
loop_
_entity.id
_entity.type
_entity.pdbx_description
1 polymer ?
#
loop_
_entity_poly.entity_id
_entity_poly.type
_entity_poly.pdbx_seq_one_letter_code
_entity_poly.pdbx_strand_id
1 'polypeptide(L)'
;MHNPTMLFFQVLFLRSSDPKKKPDLNQIWTTILESRAKGLESDHAYSILDARQVKVNQRLVKLRNPWGEKEWKGDWNDNCPEWPKTSKKRLNTSSTNDGVFWMPWEQMPSFFSSVTICKINANWHEARKRGQFCDFSSTITSVYSLEVPYGAELEIEVFNSGDGDYYSRLKDPDVDLFLILLNSKGYCKGYKHDVDYYITLSTQVSSGKYTIIVGSMSVVNYLVCPSFNLVVHGSRPFDVYDQPSTNEILADAFQTVALKTTNRQDMGGGVSILTFDDNGNFGLMCENKSSQTVRLTSDFQGSKNVLSSRHAFRMTDTIQPQTQQIIVIFTRKIFSNDVHIAYQASGELLDPEEYSYSKNSPTIPIQASGLHRLRQVR
;
A
#
# COMPACT_ATOMS: atom_id res chain seq x y z
N MET A 1 -8.89 -4.09 31.28
CA MET A 1 -8.22 -3.96 29.96
C MET A 1 -8.76 -5.08 29.08
N HIS A 2 -9.83 -4.80 28.32
CA HIS A 2 -10.33 -5.75 27.33
C HIS A 2 -9.46 -5.62 26.08
N ASN A 3 -8.73 -6.68 25.76
CA ASN A 3 -8.08 -6.85 24.46
C ASN A 3 -9.16 -6.77 23.37
N PRO A 4 -8.95 -6.01 22.28
CA PRO A 4 -9.78 -6.17 21.10
C PRO A 4 -9.61 -7.60 20.58
N THR A 5 -10.73 -8.23 20.25
CA THR A 5 -10.81 -9.58 19.71
C THR A 5 -10.14 -9.62 18.34
N MET A 6 -8.83 -9.86 18.32
CA MET A 6 -8.11 -10.20 17.10
C MET A 6 -8.53 -11.62 16.69
N LEU A 7 -9.31 -11.74 15.62
CA LEU A 7 -9.63 -13.03 15.01
C LEU A 7 -8.50 -13.36 14.03
N PHE A 8 -7.62 -14.27 14.44
CA PHE A 8 -6.56 -14.79 13.61
C PHE A 8 -7.16 -15.79 12.61
N PHE A 9 -7.19 -15.43 11.33
CA PHE A 9 -7.48 -16.39 10.28
C PHE A 9 -6.45 -16.26 9.16
N GLN A 10 -5.94 -17.44 8.79
CA GLN A 10 -5.19 -17.76 7.59
C GLN A 10 -3.68 -17.48 7.62
N VAL A 11 -2.92 -18.57 7.80
CA VAL A 11 -1.52 -18.72 7.44
C VAL A 11 -1.49 -19.43 6.09
N LEU A 12 -1.23 -18.71 5.00
CA LEU A 12 -1.12 -19.30 3.66
C LEU A 12 0.33 -19.77 3.41
N PHE A 13 0.49 -21.02 2.98
CA PHE A 13 1.77 -21.69 2.76
C PHE A 13 2.55 -21.16 1.55
N LEU A 14 3.82 -21.60 1.50
CA LEU A 14 4.84 -21.49 0.45
C LEU A 14 4.38 -20.88 -0.89
N ARG A 15 4.54 -19.56 -1.03
CA ARG A 15 5.14 -19.05 -2.27
C ARG A 15 6.64 -19.29 -2.17
N SER A 16 7.12 -20.13 -3.08
CA SER A 16 8.46 -20.12 -3.66
C SER A 16 9.30 -18.89 -3.29
N SER A 17 10.25 -19.06 -2.36
CA SER A 17 11.31 -18.09 -2.01
C SER A 17 10.80 -16.68 -1.67
N ASP A 18 11.68 -15.85 -1.10
CA ASP A 18 11.47 -14.41 -1.06
C ASP A 18 10.94 -13.92 -2.43
N PRO A 19 9.79 -13.23 -2.53
CA PRO A 19 9.32 -12.68 -3.81
C PRO A 19 10.37 -11.76 -4.47
N LYS A 20 11.38 -11.31 -3.72
CA LYS A 20 12.54 -10.51 -4.16
C LYS A 20 13.70 -11.32 -4.78
N LYS A 21 13.60 -12.64 -4.92
CA LYS A 21 14.63 -13.50 -5.55
C LYS A 21 14.03 -14.49 -6.53
N LYS A 22 14.77 -14.79 -7.60
CA LYS A 22 14.41 -15.86 -8.54
C LYS A 22 14.21 -17.17 -7.75
N PRO A 23 13.10 -17.90 -7.99
CA PRO A 23 12.85 -19.21 -7.39
C PRO A 23 14.01 -20.17 -7.61
N ASP A 24 14.67 -20.61 -6.54
CA ASP A 24 15.47 -21.82 -6.60
C ASP A 24 14.53 -23.02 -6.50
N LEU A 25 14.20 -23.60 -7.66
CA LEU A 25 13.29 -24.74 -7.75
C LEU A 25 13.75 -25.91 -6.89
N ASN A 26 15.05 -26.14 -6.74
CA ASN A 26 15.57 -27.24 -5.92
C ASN A 26 15.30 -26.96 -4.44
N GLN A 27 15.56 -25.73 -3.97
CA GLN A 27 15.27 -25.34 -2.59
C GLN A 27 13.77 -25.43 -2.27
N ILE A 28 12.91 -25.07 -3.24
CA ILE A 28 11.45 -25.16 -3.10
C ILE A 28 11.01 -26.62 -2.95
N TRP A 29 11.50 -27.50 -3.83
CA TRP A 29 11.18 -28.92 -3.75
C TRP A 29 11.68 -29.54 -2.44
N THR A 30 12.88 -29.20 -1.99
CA THR A 30 13.41 -29.66 -0.70
C THR A 30 12.51 -29.20 0.46
N THR A 31 12.12 -27.93 0.48
CA THR A 31 11.26 -27.38 1.56
C THR A 31 9.88 -28.04 1.57
N ILE A 32 9.30 -28.31 0.40
CA ILE A 32 8.01 -29.03 0.28
C ILE A 32 8.13 -30.45 0.85
N LEU A 33 9.20 -31.17 0.50
CA LEU A 33 9.43 -32.53 0.99
C LEU A 33 9.67 -32.56 2.50
N GLU A 34 10.46 -31.62 3.03
CA GLU A 34 10.70 -31.46 4.47
C GLU A 34 9.40 -31.14 5.22
N SER A 35 8.58 -30.24 4.69
CA SER A 35 7.29 -29.87 5.27
C SER A 35 6.35 -31.08 5.37
N ARG A 36 6.22 -31.85 4.28
CA ARG A 36 5.40 -33.07 4.25
C ARG A 36 5.92 -34.14 5.19
N ALA A 37 7.24 -34.33 5.27
CA ALA A 37 7.86 -35.25 6.23
C ALA A 37 7.54 -34.85 7.68
N LYS A 38 7.42 -33.54 7.95
CA LYS A 38 7.01 -32.97 9.24
C LYS A 38 5.49 -32.90 9.44
N GLY A 39 4.69 -33.44 8.53
CA GLY A 39 3.22 -33.51 8.66
C GLY A 39 2.47 -32.24 8.26
N LEU A 40 3.15 -31.29 7.59
CA LEU A 40 2.53 -30.08 7.05
C LEU A 40 2.15 -30.27 5.58
N GLU A 41 1.01 -29.68 5.19
CA GLU A 41 0.51 -29.68 3.82
C GLU A 41 0.96 -28.42 3.07
N SER A 42 1.47 -28.64 1.87
CA SER A 42 1.90 -27.59 0.96
C SER A 42 0.71 -26.91 0.28
N ASP A 43 0.80 -25.61 0.03
CA ASP A 43 -0.26 -24.81 -0.63
C ASP A 43 -1.60 -24.88 0.12
N HIS A 44 -1.53 -24.85 1.45
CA HIS A 44 -2.69 -24.99 2.31
C HIS A 44 -2.73 -23.90 3.38
N ALA A 45 -3.95 -23.53 3.78
CA ALA A 45 -4.16 -22.51 4.77
C ALA A 45 -4.31 -23.12 6.17
N TYR A 46 -3.59 -22.59 7.16
CA TYR A 46 -3.71 -22.99 8.57
C TYR A 46 -4.31 -21.86 9.41
N SER A 47 -4.97 -22.18 10.52
CA SER A 47 -5.46 -21.18 11.46
C SER A 47 -4.55 -21.10 12.69
N ILE A 48 -4.17 -19.89 13.11
CA ILE A 48 -3.52 -19.67 14.42
C ILE A 48 -4.62 -19.65 15.47
N LEU A 49 -4.54 -20.58 16.43
CA LEU A 49 -5.50 -20.70 17.52
C LEU A 49 -5.00 -20.05 18.82
N ASP A 50 -3.70 -20.08 19.06
CA ASP A 50 -3.09 -19.57 20.30
C ASP A 50 -1.58 -19.34 20.10
N ALA A 51 -0.98 -18.48 20.92
CA ALA A 51 0.46 -18.26 20.97
C ALA A 51 0.89 -18.01 22.41
N ARG A 52 1.84 -18.81 22.94
CA ARG A 52 2.19 -18.78 24.36
C ARG A 52 3.68 -18.91 24.58
N GLN A 53 4.16 -18.19 25.59
CA GLN A 53 5.48 -18.43 26.18
C GLN A 53 5.35 -19.45 27.32
N VAL A 54 5.93 -20.63 27.15
CA VAL A 54 5.83 -21.72 28.12
C VAL A 54 6.99 -21.74 29.12
N LYS A 55 8.15 -21.22 28.73
CA LYS A 55 9.33 -20.97 29.57
C LYS A 55 10.08 -19.73 29.06
N VAL A 56 11.08 -19.27 29.80
CA VAL A 56 12.03 -18.25 29.32
C VAL A 56 12.60 -18.72 27.98
N ASN A 57 12.52 -17.87 26.96
CA ASN A 57 12.95 -18.15 25.59
C ASN A 57 12.30 -19.37 24.90
N GLN A 58 11.13 -19.81 25.36
CA GLN A 58 10.39 -20.91 24.74
C GLN A 58 8.97 -20.48 24.39
N ARG A 59 8.77 -20.14 23.11
CA ARG A 59 7.50 -19.69 22.56
C ARG A 59 6.93 -20.76 21.66
N LEU A 60 5.64 -21.04 21.81
CA LEU A 60 4.91 -21.99 20.99
C LEU A 60 3.74 -21.29 20.32
N VAL A 61 3.41 -21.71 19.11
CA VAL A 61 2.19 -21.34 18.40
C VAL A 61 1.32 -22.57 18.20
N LYS A 62 0.03 -22.42 18.44
CA LYS A 62 -0.98 -23.44 18.21
C LYS A 62 -1.61 -23.18 16.86
N LEU A 63 -1.51 -24.16 15.97
CA LEU A 63 -2.04 -24.10 14.61
C LEU A 63 -3.12 -25.17 14.44
N ARG A 64 -3.98 -24.97 13.45
CA ARG A 64 -4.98 -25.97 13.03
C ARG A 64 -4.96 -26.14 11.51
N ASN A 65 -4.85 -27.39 11.09
CA ASN A 65 -5.21 -27.83 9.75
C ASN A 65 -6.75 -27.84 9.61
N PRO A 66 -7.35 -27.03 8.72
CA PRO A 66 -8.79 -27.03 8.48
C PRO A 66 -9.37 -28.39 8.06
N TRP A 67 -8.58 -29.26 7.42
CA TRP A 67 -9.03 -30.62 7.08
C TRP A 67 -9.22 -31.54 8.28
N GLY A 68 -8.77 -31.12 9.46
CA GLY A 68 -8.95 -31.90 10.69
C GLY A 68 -8.09 -33.16 10.76
N GLU A 69 -7.05 -33.25 9.93
CA GLU A 69 -6.09 -34.33 9.88
C GLU A 69 -4.69 -33.79 9.60
N LYS A 70 -3.65 -34.62 9.82
CA LYS A 70 -2.24 -34.32 9.53
C LYS A 70 -1.69 -33.17 10.38
N GLU A 71 -0.99 -33.60 11.43
CA GLU A 71 -0.41 -32.74 12.45
C GLU A 71 1.12 -32.68 12.35
N TRP A 72 1.67 -31.62 12.92
CA TRP A 72 3.10 -31.41 13.06
C TRP A 72 3.79 -32.59 13.76
N LYS A 73 4.85 -33.12 13.15
CA LYS A 73 5.64 -34.26 13.63
C LYS A 73 7.01 -33.86 14.20
N GLY A 74 7.32 -32.57 14.24
CA GLY A 74 8.57 -32.07 14.83
C GLY A 74 8.46 -31.90 16.35
N ASP A 75 9.30 -31.03 16.91
CA ASP A 75 9.32 -30.76 18.36
C ASP A 75 7.97 -30.20 18.82
N TRP A 76 7.54 -30.55 20.03
CA TRP A 76 6.24 -30.13 20.57
C TRP A 76 5.01 -30.68 19.83
N ASN A 77 5.17 -31.75 19.05
CA ASN A 77 4.03 -32.54 18.58
C ASN A 77 3.23 -33.17 19.75
N ASP A 78 2.00 -33.61 19.49
CA ASP A 78 1.11 -34.10 20.54
C ASP A 78 1.61 -35.36 21.29
N ASN A 79 2.48 -36.13 20.63
CA ASN A 79 3.14 -37.32 21.17
C ASN A 79 4.51 -37.04 21.83
N CYS A 80 4.94 -35.78 21.90
CA CYS A 80 6.26 -35.42 22.39
C CYS A 80 6.44 -35.84 23.88
N PRO A 81 7.47 -36.63 24.24
CA PRO A 81 7.72 -37.04 25.62
C PRO A 81 8.06 -35.86 26.55
N GLU A 82 8.56 -34.77 25.99
CA GLU A 82 9.11 -33.62 26.71
C GLU A 82 8.05 -32.60 27.16
N TRP A 83 6.77 -32.82 26.86
CA TRP A 83 5.71 -32.01 27.44
C TRP A 83 5.80 -32.09 28.97
N PRO A 84 6.10 -30.99 29.68
CA PRO A 84 6.02 -31.01 31.13
C PRO A 84 4.61 -31.43 31.53
N LYS A 85 4.45 -32.34 32.51
CA LYS A 85 3.12 -32.87 32.91
C LYS A 85 2.12 -31.74 33.24
N THR A 86 2.62 -30.62 33.73
CA THR A 86 1.86 -29.39 34.01
C THR A 86 1.41 -28.62 32.76
N SER A 87 2.11 -28.78 31.63
CA SER A 87 1.88 -28.05 30.38
C SER A 87 0.80 -28.69 29.50
N LYS A 88 0.69 -30.02 29.45
CA LYS A 88 -0.35 -30.71 28.63
C LYS A 88 -1.76 -30.23 28.98
N LYS A 89 -2.08 -30.18 30.29
CA LYS A 89 -3.37 -29.70 30.79
C LYS A 89 -3.55 -28.19 30.62
N ARG A 90 -2.48 -27.40 30.66
CA ARG A 90 -2.52 -25.93 30.52
C ARG A 90 -2.68 -25.48 29.07
N LEU A 91 -2.17 -26.26 28.11
CA LEU A 91 -2.10 -25.91 26.69
C LEU A 91 -3.16 -26.61 25.83
N ASN A 92 -4.06 -27.37 26.48
CA ASN A 92 -5.14 -28.12 25.84
C ASN A 92 -4.62 -28.92 24.62
N THR A 93 -3.56 -29.71 24.84
CA THR A 93 -3.02 -30.64 23.84
C THR A 93 -3.94 -31.84 23.78
N SER A 94 -4.49 -32.15 22.61
CA SER A 94 -5.26 -33.39 22.40
C SER A 94 -4.35 -34.43 21.75
N SER A 95 -4.52 -35.71 22.08
CA SER A 95 -3.85 -36.81 21.35
C SER A 95 -4.70 -37.34 20.20
N THR A 96 -5.79 -36.64 19.86
CA THR A 96 -6.65 -36.96 18.72
C THR A 96 -6.09 -36.27 17.50
N ASN A 97 -6.00 -36.99 16.37
CA ASN A 97 -5.70 -36.40 15.07
C ASN A 97 -6.90 -35.54 14.63
N ASP A 98 -6.97 -34.31 15.12
CA ASP A 98 -7.99 -33.30 14.83
C ASP A 98 -7.42 -32.11 14.03
N GLY A 99 -6.16 -32.24 13.62
CA GLY A 99 -5.41 -31.26 12.84
C GLY A 99 -4.86 -30.13 13.71
N VAL A 100 -5.01 -30.17 15.03
CA VAL A 100 -4.57 -29.11 15.94
C VAL A 100 -3.25 -29.49 16.59
N PHE A 101 -2.21 -28.68 16.38
CA PHE A 101 -0.89 -28.98 16.90
C PHE A 101 -0.18 -27.73 17.42
N TRP A 102 0.80 -27.94 18.29
CA TRP A 102 1.75 -26.90 18.70
C TRP A 102 3.07 -27.06 17.93
N MET A 103 3.72 -25.95 17.62
CA MET A 103 5.10 -25.94 17.11
C MET A 103 5.89 -24.78 17.73
N PRO A 104 7.24 -24.86 17.74
CA PRO A 104 8.08 -23.74 18.14
C PRO A 104 7.80 -22.51 17.25
N TRP A 105 7.60 -21.35 17.88
CA TRP A 105 7.43 -20.09 17.17
C TRP A 105 8.64 -19.81 16.25
N GLU A 106 9.83 -20.15 16.72
CA GLU A 106 11.09 -19.97 16.00
C GLU A 106 11.21 -20.83 14.74
N GLN A 107 10.47 -21.95 14.65
CA GLN A 107 10.45 -22.81 13.47
C GLN A 107 9.35 -22.39 12.47
N MET A 108 8.32 -21.68 12.91
CA MET A 108 7.20 -21.26 12.03
C MET A 108 7.68 -20.52 10.76
N PRO A 109 8.62 -19.54 10.82
CA PRO A 109 9.07 -18.83 9.62
C PRO A 109 9.79 -19.71 8.59
N SER A 110 10.28 -20.90 8.97
CA SER A 110 10.92 -21.84 8.05
C SER A 110 9.92 -22.59 7.18
N PHE A 111 8.66 -22.69 7.62
CA PHE A 111 7.63 -23.46 6.92
C PHE A 111 6.49 -22.60 6.37
N PHE A 112 6.26 -21.41 6.93
CA PHE A 112 5.16 -20.53 6.55
C PHE A 112 5.67 -19.21 5.99
N SER A 113 5.14 -18.80 4.82
CA SER A 113 5.58 -17.60 4.10
C SER A 113 4.81 -16.33 4.44
N SER A 114 3.60 -16.46 4.99
CA SER A 114 2.73 -15.31 5.27
C SER A 114 1.82 -15.58 6.47
N VAL A 115 1.50 -14.51 7.21
CA VAL A 115 0.49 -14.52 8.27
C VAL A 115 -0.48 -13.40 7.98
N THR A 116 -1.76 -13.73 7.81
CA THR A 116 -2.83 -12.75 7.64
C THR A 116 -3.56 -12.55 8.97
N ILE A 117 -3.82 -11.29 9.33
CA ILE A 117 -4.54 -10.94 10.55
C ILE A 117 -5.71 -10.04 10.16
N CYS A 118 -6.93 -10.50 10.43
CA CYS A 118 -8.13 -9.68 10.32
C CYS A 118 -8.41 -9.03 11.66
N LYS A 119 -8.19 -7.72 11.75
CA LYS A 119 -8.56 -6.95 12.94
C LYS A 119 -10.07 -6.77 12.96
N ILE A 120 -10.72 -7.11 14.07
CA ILE A 120 -12.12 -6.77 14.29
C ILE A 120 -12.20 -5.89 15.54
N ASN A 121 -12.53 -4.62 15.32
CA ASN A 121 -12.83 -3.71 16.40
C ASN A 121 -14.34 -3.59 16.54
N ALA A 122 -14.94 -4.47 17.35
CA ALA A 122 -16.41 -4.57 17.49
C ALA A 122 -17.10 -3.26 17.92
N ASN A 123 -16.37 -2.33 18.54
CA ASN A 123 -16.88 -1.05 19.01
C ASN A 123 -16.54 0.14 18.09
N TRP A 124 -15.94 -0.11 16.92
CA TRP A 124 -15.66 0.96 15.96
C TRP A 124 -16.87 1.22 15.07
N HIS A 125 -17.01 2.48 14.66
CA HIS A 125 -18.02 2.94 13.73
C HIS A 125 -17.55 2.69 12.30
N GLU A 126 -18.47 2.33 11.40
CA GLU A 126 -18.17 2.05 9.99
C GLU A 126 -18.99 2.95 9.07
N ALA A 127 -18.36 3.46 8.01
CA ALA A 127 -19.04 3.99 6.84
C ALA A 127 -18.49 3.34 5.56
N ARG A 128 -19.37 3.08 4.59
CA ARG A 128 -19.01 2.54 3.28
C ARG A 128 -19.48 3.44 2.15
N LYS A 129 -18.63 3.60 1.14
CA LYS A 129 -18.95 4.30 -0.10
C LYS A 129 -18.48 3.47 -1.29
N ARG A 130 -19.34 3.33 -2.29
CA ARG A 130 -18.97 2.73 -3.57
C ARG A 130 -18.57 3.86 -4.52
N GLY A 131 -17.48 3.67 -5.24
CA GLY A 131 -17.02 4.59 -6.28
C GLY A 131 -16.52 3.86 -7.52
N GLN A 132 -16.06 4.63 -8.50
CA GLN A 132 -15.45 4.12 -9.72
C GLN A 132 -14.10 4.81 -9.92
N PHE A 133 -13.10 4.04 -10.37
CA PHE A 133 -11.84 4.61 -10.82
C PHE A 133 -12.04 5.22 -12.19
N CYS A 134 -11.68 6.49 -12.31
CA CYS A 134 -11.77 7.21 -13.56
C CYS A 134 -10.47 7.99 -13.77
N ASP A 135 -10.34 8.59 -14.95
CA ASP A 135 -9.09 9.24 -15.33
C ASP A 135 -8.79 10.56 -14.59
N PHE A 136 -7.57 11.05 -14.77
CA PHE A 136 -7.08 12.29 -14.17
C PHE A 136 -7.18 13.49 -15.12
N SER A 137 -8.00 13.39 -16.17
CA SER A 137 -8.02 14.38 -17.25
C SER A 137 -8.73 15.66 -16.87
N SER A 138 -9.67 15.63 -15.91
CA SER A 138 -10.16 16.85 -15.25
C SER A 138 -11.23 16.67 -14.17
N THR A 139 -12.01 15.60 -14.05
CA THR A 139 -13.26 15.71 -13.24
C THR A 139 -13.66 14.49 -12.42
N ILE A 140 -12.87 13.41 -12.41
CA ILE A 140 -13.43 12.10 -12.05
C ILE A 140 -12.61 11.33 -11.00
N THR A 141 -11.87 12.03 -10.14
CA THR A 141 -11.38 11.41 -8.91
C THR A 141 -12.50 11.36 -7.89
N SER A 142 -12.66 10.22 -7.21
CA SER A 142 -13.66 10.10 -6.15
C SER A 142 -13.15 10.82 -4.89
N VAL A 143 -13.89 11.85 -4.49
CA VAL A 143 -13.55 12.72 -3.36
C VAL A 143 -14.68 12.62 -2.33
N TYR A 144 -14.30 12.48 -1.07
CA TYR A 144 -15.24 12.37 0.04
C TYR A 144 -14.89 13.35 1.15
N SER A 145 -15.91 13.96 1.72
CA SER A 145 -15.79 14.75 2.95
C SER A 145 -15.93 13.82 4.15
N LEU A 146 -15.00 13.90 5.09
CA LEU A 146 -15.01 13.17 6.35
C LEU A 146 -15.15 14.18 7.50
N GLU A 147 -16.25 14.10 8.25
CA GLU A 147 -16.51 14.94 9.41
C GLU A 147 -16.31 14.15 10.69
N VAL A 148 -15.40 14.62 11.54
CA VAL A 148 -14.95 13.94 12.75
C VAL A 148 -15.28 14.82 13.96
N PRO A 149 -16.41 14.61 14.65
CA PRO A 149 -16.81 15.44 15.78
C PRO A 149 -15.85 15.35 16.97
N TYR A 150 -15.27 14.17 17.20
CA TYR A 150 -14.34 13.90 18.31
C TYR A 150 -13.06 13.26 17.77
N GLY A 151 -11.91 13.58 18.35
CA GLY A 151 -10.65 12.95 17.96
C GLY A 151 -10.74 11.42 17.95
N ALA A 152 -10.27 10.80 16.88
CA ALA A 152 -10.50 9.39 16.58
C ALA A 152 -9.25 8.76 15.96
N GLU A 153 -8.99 7.51 16.34
CA GLU A 153 -8.25 6.58 15.50
C GLU A 153 -9.14 6.10 14.34
N LEU A 154 -8.58 6.10 13.14
CA LEU A 154 -9.23 5.71 11.89
C LEU A 154 -8.42 4.64 11.15
N GLU A 155 -9.12 3.68 10.55
CA GLU A 155 -8.61 2.78 9.52
C GLU A 155 -9.42 3.06 8.24
N ILE A 156 -8.77 3.58 7.20
CA ILE A 156 -9.42 3.94 5.93
C ILE A 156 -8.92 2.97 4.87
N GLU A 157 -9.84 2.24 4.25
CA GLU A 157 -9.54 1.14 3.35
C GLU A 157 -10.19 1.34 2.00
N VAL A 158 -9.47 0.97 0.94
CA VAL A 158 -10.00 0.97 -0.42
C VAL A 158 -9.80 -0.42 -0.99
N PHE A 159 -10.90 -1.03 -1.42
CA PHE A 159 -10.94 -2.34 -2.05
C PHE A 159 -11.31 -2.19 -3.52
N ASN A 160 -10.54 -2.79 -4.42
CA ASN A 160 -11.03 -3.05 -5.75
C ASN A 160 -12.27 -3.97 -5.66
N SER A 161 -13.37 -3.62 -6.31
CA SER A 161 -14.62 -4.40 -6.23
C SER A 161 -14.63 -5.61 -7.17
N GLY A 162 -13.73 -5.65 -8.14
CA GLY A 162 -13.69 -6.71 -9.14
C GLY A 162 -14.96 -6.85 -9.97
N ASP A 163 -15.12 -8.02 -10.59
CA ASP A 163 -16.34 -8.47 -11.27
C ASP A 163 -17.29 -9.28 -10.35
N GLY A 164 -16.91 -9.49 -9.09
CA GLY A 164 -17.64 -10.28 -8.10
C GLY A 164 -17.21 -11.75 -7.98
N ASP A 165 -16.26 -12.24 -8.78
CA ASP A 165 -15.67 -13.59 -8.68
C ASP A 165 -14.35 -13.56 -7.88
N TYR A 166 -14.47 -13.28 -6.58
CA TYR A 166 -13.37 -12.97 -5.63
C TYR A 166 -12.23 -14.00 -5.53
N TYR A 167 -12.40 -15.21 -6.07
CA TYR A 167 -11.46 -16.31 -5.87
C TYR A 167 -10.38 -16.43 -6.95
N SER A 168 -10.45 -15.64 -8.02
CA SER A 168 -9.48 -15.67 -9.11
C SER A 168 -8.76 -14.33 -9.30
N ARG A 169 -7.53 -14.21 -8.78
CA ARG A 169 -6.65 -13.07 -9.06
C ARG A 169 -6.25 -12.94 -10.55
N LEU A 170 -6.53 -13.97 -11.36
CA LEU A 170 -6.38 -13.89 -12.82
C LEU A 170 -7.54 -13.12 -13.48
N LYS A 171 -8.70 -13.05 -12.83
CA LYS A 171 -9.88 -12.29 -13.27
C LYS A 171 -10.01 -10.94 -12.55
N ASP A 172 -9.44 -10.83 -11.36
CA ASP A 172 -9.43 -9.61 -10.55
C ASP A 172 -7.98 -9.20 -10.24
N PRO A 173 -7.28 -8.55 -11.20
CA PRO A 173 -5.86 -8.24 -11.05
C PRO A 173 -5.63 -7.19 -9.97
N ASP A 174 -4.44 -7.23 -9.34
CA ASP A 174 -3.99 -6.16 -8.46
C ASP A 174 -4.08 -4.83 -9.22
N VAL A 175 -4.69 -3.83 -8.59
CA VAL A 175 -4.87 -2.50 -9.16
C VAL A 175 -3.95 -1.55 -8.44
N ASP A 176 -3.44 -0.59 -9.19
CA ASP A 176 -2.77 0.57 -8.62
C ASP A 176 -3.77 1.41 -7.83
N LEU A 177 -3.66 1.45 -6.52
CA LEU A 177 -4.57 2.16 -5.63
C LEU A 177 -3.81 3.24 -4.90
N PHE A 178 -4.37 4.44 -4.83
CA PHE A 178 -3.92 5.45 -3.89
C PHE A 178 -5.06 5.99 -3.03
N LEU A 179 -4.69 6.40 -1.83
CA LEU A 179 -5.55 7.02 -0.84
C LEU A 179 -4.82 8.18 -0.19
N ILE A 180 -5.41 9.38 -0.25
CA ILE A 180 -4.88 10.57 0.40
C ILE A 180 -5.94 11.14 1.35
N LEU A 181 -5.52 11.41 2.59
CA LEU A 181 -6.32 12.11 3.58
C LEU A 181 -5.77 13.52 3.78
N LEU A 182 -6.57 14.54 3.50
CA LEU A 182 -6.25 15.94 3.70
C LEU A 182 -6.99 16.49 4.92
N ASN A 183 -6.36 17.40 5.67
CA ASN A 183 -7.07 18.19 6.68
C ASN A 183 -7.87 19.35 6.05
N SER A 184 -8.62 20.09 6.86
CA SER A 184 -9.41 21.25 6.44
C SER A 184 -8.61 22.38 5.76
N LYS A 185 -7.29 22.42 5.94
CA LYS A 185 -6.38 23.37 5.27
C LYS A 185 -5.79 22.81 3.97
N GLY A 186 -6.19 21.60 3.57
CA GLY A 186 -5.69 20.93 2.36
C GLY A 186 -4.27 20.37 2.50
N TYR A 187 -3.78 20.12 3.72
CA TYR A 187 -2.49 19.46 3.96
C TYR A 187 -2.66 17.96 4.19
N CYS A 188 -1.76 17.16 3.62
CA CYS A 188 -1.72 15.72 3.75
C CYS A 188 -1.51 15.29 5.22
N LYS A 189 -2.48 14.53 5.73
CA LYS A 189 -2.40 13.80 7.00
C LYS A 189 -1.92 12.37 6.79
N GLY A 190 -2.44 11.71 5.77
CA GLY A 190 -2.02 10.36 5.40
C GLY A 190 -2.02 10.15 3.90
N TYR A 191 -1.14 9.29 3.45
CA TYR A 191 -0.99 8.87 2.05
C TYR A 191 -0.66 7.39 2.06
N LYS A 192 -1.33 6.64 1.20
CA LYS A 192 -1.03 5.25 0.91
C LYS A 192 -1.12 5.04 -0.60
N HIS A 193 -0.15 4.34 -1.18
CA HIS A 193 -0.11 3.96 -2.58
C HIS A 193 0.49 2.56 -2.70
N ASP A 194 -0.23 1.65 -3.35
CA ASP A 194 0.28 0.34 -3.70
C ASP A 194 -0.39 -0.23 -4.94
N VAL A 195 0.21 -1.26 -5.53
CA VAL A 195 -0.42 -2.11 -6.54
C VAL A 195 -0.84 -3.40 -5.84
N ASP A 196 -2.10 -3.43 -5.40
CA ASP A 196 -2.69 -4.53 -4.64
C ASP A 196 -4.21 -4.57 -4.85
N TYR A 197 -4.87 -5.58 -4.31
CA TYR A 197 -6.32 -5.69 -4.31
C TYR A 197 -6.99 -4.68 -3.35
N TYR A 198 -6.31 -4.37 -2.25
CA TYR A 198 -6.77 -3.39 -1.28
C TYR A 198 -5.60 -2.65 -0.64
N ILE A 199 -5.87 -1.43 -0.18
CA ILE A 199 -4.91 -0.65 0.62
C ILE A 199 -5.59 -0.13 1.88
N THR A 200 -4.82 -0.04 2.97
CA THR A 200 -5.28 0.49 4.26
C THR A 200 -4.38 1.64 4.71
N LEU A 201 -5.01 2.75 5.09
CA LEU A 201 -4.38 3.89 5.76
C LEU A 201 -4.88 3.95 7.21
N SER A 202 -4.01 3.58 8.17
CA SER A 202 -4.26 3.77 9.61
C SER A 202 -3.75 5.13 10.07
N THR A 203 -4.56 5.91 10.76
CA THR A 203 -4.17 7.25 11.24
C THR A 203 -4.97 7.71 12.45
N GLN A 204 -4.44 8.67 13.21
CA GLN A 204 -5.17 9.37 14.26
C GLN A 204 -5.45 10.80 13.83
N VAL A 205 -6.69 11.24 14.04
CA VAL A 205 -7.16 12.58 13.69
C VAL A 205 -7.74 13.30 14.90
N SER A 206 -7.61 14.62 14.92
CA SER A 206 -8.33 15.48 15.85
C SER A 206 -9.77 15.68 15.39
N SER A 207 -10.60 16.31 16.20
CA SER A 207 -11.88 16.81 15.72
C SER A 207 -11.68 17.78 14.55
N GLY A 208 -12.51 17.69 13.52
CA GLY A 208 -12.48 18.57 12.37
C GLY A 208 -13.02 17.94 11.10
N LYS A 209 -12.84 18.68 10.02
CA LYS A 209 -13.22 18.26 8.67
C LYS A 209 -11.98 17.84 7.88
N TYR A 210 -12.14 16.76 7.13
CA TYR A 210 -11.10 16.14 6.33
C TYR A 210 -11.64 15.84 4.93
N THR A 211 -10.73 15.67 3.97
CA THR A 211 -11.07 15.26 2.61
C THR A 211 -10.31 13.98 2.29
N ILE A 212 -11.04 12.94 1.89
CA ILE A 212 -10.50 11.67 1.41
C ILE A 212 -10.49 11.71 -0.11
N ILE A 213 -9.37 11.37 -0.71
CA ILE A 213 -9.21 11.28 -2.16
C ILE A 213 -8.77 9.86 -2.48
N VAL A 214 -9.53 9.18 -3.34
CA VAL A 214 -9.28 7.79 -3.76
C VAL A 214 -9.17 7.74 -5.27
N GLY A 215 -8.19 6.98 -5.78
CA GLY A 215 -8.03 6.77 -7.21
C GLY A 215 -7.03 5.68 -7.57
N SER A 216 -6.71 5.60 -8.87
CA SER A 216 -5.79 4.61 -9.43
C SER A 216 -4.90 5.22 -10.50
N MET A 217 -3.56 5.13 -10.37
CA MET A 217 -2.61 5.71 -11.36
C MET A 217 -2.50 4.89 -12.66
N SER A 218 -3.05 3.67 -12.71
CA SER A 218 -2.92 2.76 -13.86
C SER A 218 -4.15 2.70 -14.77
N VAL A 219 -5.27 3.35 -14.43
CA VAL A 219 -6.46 3.39 -15.29
C VAL A 219 -6.25 4.37 -16.44
N VAL A 220 -5.49 3.92 -17.44
CA VAL A 220 -5.19 4.66 -18.67
C VAL A 220 -5.89 4.03 -19.89
N ASN A 221 -6.58 2.90 -19.73
CA ASN A 221 -7.28 2.22 -20.84
C ASN A 221 -8.79 2.05 -20.57
N TYR A 222 -9.60 2.55 -21.50
CA TYR A 222 -10.85 3.29 -21.24
C TYR A 222 -12.16 2.55 -21.44
N LEU A 223 -12.19 1.23 -21.52
CA LEU A 223 -13.43 0.54 -21.89
C LEU A 223 -14.31 0.18 -20.69
N VAL A 224 -13.75 0.05 -19.48
CA VAL A 224 -14.48 -0.22 -18.24
C VAL A 224 -13.76 0.46 -17.07
N CYS A 225 -14.41 1.39 -16.39
CA CYS A 225 -13.93 1.99 -15.14
C CYS A 225 -14.18 0.99 -14.00
N PRO A 226 -13.14 0.37 -13.39
CA PRO A 226 -13.36 -0.58 -12.31
C PRO A 226 -13.98 0.12 -11.10
N SER A 227 -14.84 -0.58 -10.38
CA SER A 227 -15.46 -0.05 -9.17
C SER A 227 -14.61 -0.32 -7.95
N PHE A 228 -14.74 0.51 -6.92
CA PHE A 228 -14.09 0.29 -5.63
C PHE A 228 -15.07 0.50 -4.48
N ASN A 229 -14.72 -0.05 -3.33
CA ASN A 229 -15.39 0.23 -2.05
C ASN A 229 -14.40 0.95 -1.14
N LEU A 230 -14.76 2.17 -0.74
CA LEU A 230 -14.14 2.88 0.37
C LEU A 230 -14.83 2.44 1.66
N VAL A 231 -14.05 1.97 2.62
CA VAL A 231 -14.51 1.62 3.96
C VAL A 231 -13.73 2.48 4.96
N VAL A 232 -14.45 3.14 5.85
CA VAL A 232 -13.84 3.90 6.95
C VAL A 232 -14.28 3.24 8.23
N HIS A 233 -13.32 2.85 9.07
CA HIS A 233 -13.56 2.47 10.45
C HIS A 233 -13.00 3.53 11.38
N GLY A 234 -13.72 3.82 12.48
CA GLY A 234 -13.28 4.81 13.45
C GLY A 234 -13.62 4.42 14.89
N SER A 235 -12.66 4.64 15.79
CA SER A 235 -12.82 4.43 17.24
C SER A 235 -13.87 5.32 17.93
N ARG A 236 -14.38 6.34 17.21
CA ARG A 236 -15.44 7.27 17.63
C ARG A 236 -16.38 7.54 16.43
N PRO A 237 -17.60 8.06 16.66
CA PRO A 237 -18.51 8.42 15.57
C PRO A 237 -17.90 9.45 14.61
N PHE A 238 -18.20 9.32 13.32
CA PHE A 238 -17.84 10.23 12.24
C PHE A 238 -18.86 10.09 11.11
N ASP A 239 -18.84 11.01 10.16
CA ASP A 239 -19.70 10.97 8.98
C ASP A 239 -18.89 11.11 7.69
N VAL A 240 -19.32 10.40 6.64
CA VAL A 240 -18.67 10.42 5.31
C VAL A 240 -19.69 10.78 4.23
N TYR A 241 -19.38 11.83 3.47
CA TYR A 241 -20.23 12.36 2.41
C TYR A 241 -19.49 12.41 1.08
N ASP A 242 -20.22 12.22 -0.01
CA ASP A 242 -19.70 12.46 -1.36
C ASP A 242 -19.42 13.95 -1.54
N GLN A 243 -18.26 14.28 -2.12
CA GLN A 243 -17.84 15.65 -2.36
C GLN A 243 -17.51 15.85 -3.85
N PRO A 244 -17.96 16.94 -4.48
CA PRO A 244 -17.54 17.26 -5.83
C PRO A 244 -16.02 17.42 -5.93
N SER A 245 -15.44 16.86 -7.00
CA SER A 245 -14.03 17.01 -7.33
C SER A 245 -13.80 18.30 -8.14
N THR A 246 -12.61 18.88 -8.01
CA THR A 246 -12.15 19.98 -8.88
C THR A 246 -10.97 19.51 -9.72
N ASN A 247 -10.76 20.16 -10.85
CA ASN A 247 -9.70 19.79 -11.80
C ASN A 247 -8.28 19.92 -11.21
N GLU A 248 -8.15 20.67 -10.11
CA GLU A 248 -6.89 20.96 -9.41
C GLU A 248 -6.62 20.04 -8.22
N ILE A 249 -7.62 19.29 -7.73
CA ILE A 249 -7.52 18.64 -6.42
C ILE A 249 -6.42 17.58 -6.36
N LEU A 250 -6.17 16.88 -7.47
CA LEU A 250 -5.11 15.88 -7.57
C LEU A 250 -3.71 16.51 -7.46
N ALA A 251 -3.47 17.58 -8.23
CA ALA A 251 -2.22 18.33 -8.13
C ALA A 251 -2.03 18.85 -6.71
N ASP A 252 -3.07 19.49 -6.13
CA ASP A 252 -3.02 20.01 -4.76
C ASP A 252 -2.72 18.90 -3.74
N ALA A 253 -3.35 17.73 -3.88
CA ALA A 253 -3.19 16.58 -2.99
C ALA A 253 -1.78 15.97 -3.08
N PHE A 254 -1.30 15.62 -4.27
CA PHE A 254 0.02 15.03 -4.43
C PHE A 254 1.15 16.02 -4.12
N GLN A 255 0.95 17.32 -4.35
CA GLN A 255 1.92 18.33 -3.93
C GLN A 255 2.03 18.38 -2.42
N THR A 256 0.94 18.30 -1.66
CA THR A 256 1.05 18.23 -0.21
C THR A 256 1.59 16.88 0.30
N VAL A 257 1.46 15.79 -0.46
CA VAL A 257 2.19 14.53 -0.19
C VAL A 257 3.69 14.79 -0.33
N ALA A 258 4.13 15.38 -1.45
CA ALA A 258 5.53 15.73 -1.68
C ALA A 258 6.07 16.68 -0.61
N LEU A 259 5.32 17.70 -0.20
CA LEU A 259 5.75 18.66 0.85
C LEU A 259 5.91 18.01 2.24
N LYS A 260 5.36 16.82 2.48
CA LYS A 260 5.55 16.07 3.73
C LYS A 260 6.87 15.27 3.74
N THR A 261 7.50 15.08 2.58
CA THR A 261 8.75 14.34 2.48
C THR A 261 9.91 15.09 3.12
N THR A 262 10.90 14.35 3.61
CA THR A 262 12.21 14.89 4.00
C THR A 262 13.20 14.86 2.85
N ASN A 263 12.91 14.14 1.76
CA ASN A 263 13.80 14.02 0.61
C ASN A 263 13.66 15.22 -0.33
N ARG A 264 14.29 16.32 0.06
CA ARG A 264 14.35 17.59 -0.67
C ARG A 264 15.78 17.84 -1.11
N GLN A 265 15.97 18.11 -2.40
CA GLN A 265 17.23 18.53 -2.96
C GLN A 265 17.12 19.99 -3.42
N ASP A 266 17.96 20.85 -2.86
CA ASP A 266 18.11 22.23 -3.30
C ASP A 266 18.90 22.26 -4.61
N MET A 267 18.35 22.94 -5.62
CA MET A 267 18.96 23.11 -6.93
C MET A 267 19.62 24.49 -7.06
N GLY A 268 19.57 25.32 -6.01
CA GLY A 268 20.05 26.69 -6.02
C GLY A 268 19.00 27.67 -6.54
N GLY A 269 19.21 28.97 -6.27
CA GLY A 269 18.36 30.05 -6.80
C GLY A 269 16.90 30.04 -6.32
N GLY A 270 16.57 29.32 -5.25
CA GLY A 270 15.19 29.18 -4.75
C GLY A 270 14.40 28.05 -5.45
N VAL A 271 15.09 27.13 -6.12
CA VAL A 271 14.49 25.97 -6.79
C VAL A 271 14.79 24.72 -5.99
N SER A 272 13.81 23.86 -5.79
CA SER A 272 14.04 22.57 -5.13
C SER A 272 13.24 21.46 -5.79
N ILE A 273 13.79 20.25 -5.81
CA ILE A 273 13.04 19.05 -6.13
C ILE A 273 12.74 18.28 -4.86
N LEU A 274 11.52 17.75 -4.77
CA LEU A 274 11.05 16.96 -3.65
C LEU A 274 10.62 15.60 -4.20
N THR A 275 11.04 14.53 -3.53
CA THR A 275 10.67 13.16 -3.93
C THR A 275 10.03 12.41 -2.78
N PHE A 276 9.07 11.56 -3.11
CA PHE A 276 8.37 10.71 -2.14
C PHE A 276 8.24 9.30 -2.71
N ASP A 277 8.23 8.31 -1.82
CA ASP A 277 8.05 6.91 -2.16
C ASP A 277 7.09 6.25 -1.16
N ASP A 278 6.24 5.36 -1.65
CA ASP A 278 5.46 4.44 -0.83
C ASP A 278 5.31 3.10 -1.57
N ASN A 279 5.85 2.03 -0.97
CA ASN A 279 5.87 0.67 -1.52
C ASN A 279 6.42 0.55 -2.96
N GLY A 280 7.44 1.34 -3.31
CA GLY A 280 8.01 1.36 -4.66
C GLY A 280 7.18 2.14 -5.69
N ASN A 281 6.21 2.93 -5.24
CA ASN A 281 5.59 3.97 -6.05
C ASN A 281 6.25 5.31 -5.71
N PHE A 282 6.81 5.97 -6.72
CA PHE A 282 7.70 7.12 -6.56
C PHE A 282 7.10 8.37 -7.20
N GLY A 283 7.23 9.53 -6.57
CA GLY A 283 6.88 10.81 -7.18
C GLY A 283 8.01 11.82 -7.13
N LEU A 284 8.09 12.67 -8.15
CA LEU A 284 8.98 13.84 -8.19
C LEU A 284 8.15 15.12 -8.39
N MET A 285 8.38 16.09 -7.52
CA MET A 285 7.82 17.44 -7.60
C MET A 285 8.95 18.47 -7.75
N CYS A 286 8.73 19.49 -8.57
CA CYS A 286 9.54 20.69 -8.59
C CYS A 286 8.82 21.83 -7.87
N GLU A 287 9.52 22.52 -6.98
CA GLU A 287 9.09 23.76 -6.33
C GLU A 287 10.01 24.91 -6.79
N ASN A 288 9.43 25.89 -7.50
CA ASN A 288 10.14 27.08 -7.97
C ASN A 288 9.70 28.31 -7.16
N LYS A 289 10.49 28.67 -6.14
CA LYS A 289 10.32 29.91 -5.35
C LYS A 289 11.15 31.07 -5.88
N SER A 290 11.79 30.91 -7.03
CA SER A 290 12.57 31.98 -7.66
C SER A 290 11.66 32.99 -8.38
N SER A 291 12.27 34.06 -8.86
CA SER A 291 11.63 35.05 -9.73
C SER A 291 11.71 34.70 -11.22
N GLN A 292 12.38 33.61 -11.59
CA GLN A 292 12.62 33.21 -12.98
C GLN A 292 11.97 31.86 -13.30
N THR A 293 11.65 31.64 -14.57
CA THR A 293 11.19 30.32 -15.01
C THR A 293 12.36 29.34 -14.98
N VAL A 294 12.08 28.12 -14.57
CA VAL A 294 13.07 27.03 -14.53
C VAL A 294 12.79 26.04 -15.65
N ARG A 295 13.83 25.67 -16.39
CA ARG A 295 13.84 24.44 -17.20
C ARG A 295 14.38 23.31 -16.35
N LEU A 296 13.52 22.38 -15.96
CA LEU A 296 13.92 21.19 -15.23
C LEU A 296 14.04 20.03 -16.20
N THR A 297 15.24 19.45 -16.33
CA THR A 297 15.44 18.18 -17.03
C THR A 297 15.51 17.07 -16.00
N SER A 298 14.70 16.03 -16.18
CA SER A 298 14.69 14.83 -15.33
C SER A 298 14.86 13.59 -16.19
N ASP A 299 15.88 12.80 -15.92
CA ASP A 299 16.20 11.55 -16.59
C ASP A 299 16.03 10.37 -15.64
N PHE A 300 15.15 9.44 -16.00
CA PHE A 300 14.79 8.23 -15.28
C PHE A 300 15.09 6.96 -16.10
N GLN A 301 15.85 7.02 -17.20
CA GLN A 301 16.04 5.87 -18.12
C GLN A 301 16.65 4.62 -17.46
N GLY A 302 17.35 4.78 -16.34
CA GLY A 302 17.88 3.66 -15.55
C GLY A 302 16.81 2.91 -14.73
N SER A 303 15.60 3.46 -14.61
CA SER A 303 14.53 2.90 -13.79
C SER A 303 13.91 1.65 -14.43
N LYS A 304 13.53 0.67 -13.60
CA LYS A 304 12.99 -0.62 -14.03
C LYS A 304 11.72 -0.96 -13.27
N ASN A 305 10.86 -1.75 -13.91
CA ASN A 305 9.66 -2.31 -13.31
C ASN A 305 8.63 -1.28 -12.83
N VAL A 306 8.54 -0.14 -13.52
CA VAL A 306 7.58 0.93 -13.22
C VAL A 306 6.86 1.42 -14.48
N LEU A 307 5.72 2.06 -14.26
CA LEU A 307 4.89 2.76 -15.24
C LEU A 307 4.91 4.25 -14.92
N SER A 308 5.10 5.09 -15.93
CA SER A 308 5.20 6.55 -15.77
C SER A 308 3.86 7.21 -16.06
N SER A 309 3.40 8.11 -15.18
CA SER A 309 2.25 8.99 -15.42
C SER A 309 2.45 9.93 -16.62
N ARG A 310 3.70 10.10 -17.09
CA ARG A 310 4.07 10.89 -18.28
C ARG A 310 4.21 10.04 -19.54
N HIS A 311 4.06 8.73 -19.45
CA HIS A 311 4.40 7.76 -20.50
C HIS A 311 5.84 7.92 -21.03
N ALA A 312 6.73 8.44 -20.20
CA ALA A 312 8.11 8.72 -20.55
C ALA A 312 9.03 8.59 -19.33
N PHE A 313 10.31 8.36 -19.62
CA PHE A 313 11.39 8.26 -18.63
C PHE A 313 12.40 9.40 -18.77
N ARG A 314 12.20 10.32 -19.70
CA ARG A 314 13.00 11.54 -19.80
C ARG A 314 12.07 12.69 -20.08
N MET A 315 12.17 13.72 -19.26
CA MET A 315 11.29 14.87 -19.29
C MET A 315 12.09 16.16 -19.19
N THR A 316 11.64 17.19 -19.89
CA THR A 316 12.08 18.56 -19.75
C THR A 316 10.84 19.41 -19.54
N ASP A 317 10.66 19.92 -18.33
CA ASP A 317 9.48 20.69 -17.92
C ASP A 317 9.84 22.15 -17.65
N THR A 318 8.89 23.03 -17.94
CA THR A 318 9.01 24.48 -17.75
C THR A 318 8.19 24.90 -16.54
N ILE A 319 8.86 25.33 -15.48
CA ILE A 319 8.23 25.62 -14.19
C ILE A 319 8.26 27.13 -13.94
N GLN A 320 7.08 27.74 -13.91
CA GLN A 320 6.93 29.20 -13.78
C GLN A 320 7.38 29.71 -12.40
N PRO A 321 7.77 31.00 -12.28
CA PRO A 321 8.09 31.61 -10.99
C PRO A 321 6.95 31.45 -9.98
N GLN A 322 7.29 31.25 -8.70
CA GLN A 322 6.33 31.09 -7.60
C GLN A 322 5.33 29.93 -7.80
N THR A 323 5.71 28.90 -8.57
CA THR A 323 4.86 27.73 -8.80
C THR A 323 5.55 26.43 -8.43
N GLN A 324 4.74 25.39 -8.31
CA GLN A 324 5.16 24.01 -8.08
C GLN A 324 4.36 23.06 -8.98
N GLN A 325 4.98 21.93 -9.34
CA GLN A 325 4.41 20.94 -10.25
C GLN A 325 4.86 19.53 -9.90
N ILE A 326 3.92 18.58 -9.91
CA ILE A 326 4.27 17.15 -9.98
C ILE A 326 4.80 16.88 -11.39
N ILE A 327 6.06 16.48 -11.48
CA ILE A 327 6.73 16.18 -12.74
C ILE A 327 6.31 14.81 -13.25
N VAL A 328 6.39 13.81 -12.38
CA VAL A 328 6.08 12.41 -12.68
C VAL A 328 5.68 11.67 -11.41
N ILE A 329 4.77 10.72 -11.56
CA ILE A 329 4.56 9.63 -10.61
C ILE A 329 4.85 8.32 -11.35
N PHE A 330 5.63 7.47 -10.72
CA PHE A 330 5.92 6.12 -11.14
C PHE A 330 5.16 5.13 -10.27
N THR A 331 4.36 4.28 -10.90
CA THR A 331 3.74 3.14 -10.25
C THR A 331 4.55 1.88 -10.51
N ARG A 332 4.72 1.02 -9.52
CA ARG A 332 5.24 -0.34 -9.71
C ARG A 332 4.43 -1.12 -10.76
N LYS A 333 5.08 -1.95 -11.58
CA LYS A 333 4.39 -2.90 -12.47
C LYS A 333 3.85 -4.10 -11.69
N ILE A 334 2.66 -4.56 -12.06
CA ILE A 334 2.07 -5.81 -11.52
C ILE A 334 3.07 -6.97 -11.70
N PHE A 335 3.20 -7.81 -10.68
CA PHE A 335 4.11 -8.97 -10.64
C PHE A 335 5.61 -8.65 -10.67
N SER A 336 6.00 -7.37 -10.56
CA SER A 336 7.41 -6.98 -10.44
C SER A 336 7.73 -6.65 -8.99
N ASN A 337 8.69 -7.38 -8.41
CA ASN A 337 9.04 -7.26 -6.99
C ASN A 337 10.32 -6.43 -6.76
N ASP A 338 11.12 -6.22 -7.80
CA ASP A 338 12.34 -5.39 -7.77
C ASP A 338 12.08 -4.06 -8.48
N VAL A 339 11.40 -3.13 -7.81
CA VAL A 339 11.33 -1.75 -8.28
C VAL A 339 12.71 -1.14 -8.14
N HIS A 340 13.18 -0.53 -9.22
CA HIS A 340 14.40 0.26 -9.20
C HIS A 340 14.10 1.63 -9.80
N ILE A 341 14.24 2.67 -8.99
CA ILE A 341 14.18 4.06 -9.43
C ILE A 341 15.61 4.60 -9.46
N ALA A 342 16.07 4.96 -10.64
CA ALA A 342 17.33 5.65 -10.85
C ALA A 342 17.06 6.92 -11.62
N TYR A 343 17.48 8.06 -11.07
CA TYR A 343 17.23 9.35 -11.70
C TYR A 343 18.35 10.35 -11.53
N GLN A 344 18.39 11.29 -12.47
CA GLN A 344 19.19 12.51 -12.41
C GLN A 344 18.29 13.69 -12.79
N ALA A 345 18.42 14.79 -12.05
CA ALA A 345 17.66 16.00 -12.32
C ALA A 345 18.60 17.21 -12.33
N SER A 346 18.39 18.12 -13.29
CA SER A 346 19.10 19.38 -13.40
C SER A 346 18.13 20.51 -13.71
N GLY A 347 18.26 21.62 -12.98
CA GLY A 347 17.48 22.83 -13.18
C GLY A 347 18.34 23.94 -13.75
N GLU A 348 17.80 24.67 -14.72
CA GLU A 348 18.39 25.86 -15.32
C GLU A 348 17.40 27.03 -15.19
N LEU A 349 17.83 28.15 -14.62
CA LEU A 349 17.05 29.39 -14.63
C LEU A 349 17.14 29.97 -16.03
N LEU A 350 16.00 30.18 -16.67
CA LEU A 350 15.94 30.69 -18.03
C LEU A 350 15.93 32.23 -18.04
N ASP A 351 16.41 32.80 -19.13
CA ASP A 351 16.27 34.23 -19.42
C ASP A 351 14.90 34.55 -20.05
N PRO A 352 14.42 35.82 -19.98
CA PRO A 352 13.12 36.24 -20.51
C PRO A 352 12.82 35.83 -21.95
N GLU A 353 13.83 35.82 -22.82
CA GLU A 353 13.68 35.47 -24.23
C GLU A 353 13.44 33.97 -24.43
N GLU A 354 14.02 33.12 -23.56
CA GLU A 354 13.89 31.65 -23.64
C GLU A 354 12.55 31.13 -23.13
N TYR A 355 11.86 31.86 -22.25
CA TYR A 355 10.56 31.44 -21.70
C TYR A 355 9.50 31.24 -22.78
N SER A 356 9.48 32.12 -23.79
CA SER A 356 8.41 32.22 -24.78
C SER A 356 8.24 30.97 -25.67
N TYR A 357 9.30 30.15 -25.79
CA TYR A 357 9.30 28.92 -26.58
C TYR A 357 9.32 27.64 -25.74
N SER A 358 9.52 27.78 -24.43
CA SER A 358 9.67 26.64 -23.52
C SER A 358 8.33 25.94 -23.25
N LYS A 359 8.30 24.62 -23.49
CA LYS A 359 7.13 23.76 -23.28
C LYS A 359 7.57 22.46 -22.62
N ASN A 360 6.64 21.81 -21.93
CA ASN A 360 6.86 20.49 -21.37
C ASN A 360 7.09 19.47 -22.49
N SER A 361 8.16 18.70 -22.37
CA SER A 361 8.56 17.68 -23.32
C SER A 361 8.83 16.35 -22.59
N PRO A 362 8.17 15.25 -22.94
CA PRO A 362 7.02 15.21 -23.84
C PRO A 362 5.84 15.99 -23.25
N THR A 363 4.91 16.36 -24.14
CA THR A 363 3.65 17.01 -23.73
C THR A 363 2.95 16.18 -22.65
N ILE A 364 2.39 16.85 -21.65
CA ILE A 364 1.63 16.19 -20.58
C ILE A 364 0.45 15.42 -21.22
N PRO A 365 0.29 14.11 -20.93
CA PRO A 365 -0.87 13.35 -21.39
C PRO A 365 -2.16 14.00 -20.91
N ILE A 366 -3.16 14.13 -21.79
CA ILE A 366 -4.46 14.74 -21.46
C ILE A 366 -5.08 14.04 -20.24
N GLN A 367 -4.93 12.71 -20.19
CA GLN A 367 -5.39 11.82 -19.13
C GLN A 367 -4.76 12.09 -17.76
N ALA A 368 -3.59 12.72 -17.72
CA ALA A 368 -2.84 13.03 -16.51
C ALA A 368 -2.73 14.55 -16.25
N SER A 369 -3.46 15.37 -17.00
CA SER A 369 -3.30 16.82 -16.99
C SER A 369 -3.74 17.47 -15.67
N GLY A 370 -4.71 16.90 -14.95
CA GLY A 370 -5.11 17.36 -13.62
C GLY A 370 -4.02 17.11 -12.57
N LEU A 371 -3.32 15.97 -12.65
CA LEU A 371 -2.21 15.62 -11.76
C LEU A 371 -0.99 16.53 -11.97
N HIS A 372 -0.63 16.75 -13.23
CA HIS A 372 0.54 17.53 -13.62
C HIS A 372 0.27 19.04 -13.72
N ARG A 373 -0.85 19.52 -13.20
CA ARG A 373 -1.21 20.94 -13.26
C ARG A 373 -0.25 21.77 -12.39
N LEU A 374 0.21 22.89 -12.93
CA LEU A 374 0.98 23.90 -12.17
C LEU A 374 0.10 24.53 -11.10
N ARG A 375 0.66 24.68 -9.90
CA ARG A 375 -0.01 25.32 -8.75
C ARG A 375 0.88 26.39 -8.15
N GLN A 376 0.29 27.38 -7.52
CA GLN A 376 1.03 28.39 -6.77
C GLN A 376 1.67 27.74 -5.54
N VAL A 377 2.89 28.18 -5.20
CA VAL A 377 3.51 27.82 -3.93
C VAL A 377 2.65 28.39 -2.80
N ARG A 378 2.35 27.56 -1.78
CA ARG A 378 1.50 27.94 -0.64
C ARG A 378 2.27 28.57 0.51
#